data_AF-A0A3Q7HYI4-F1
#
_entry.id   AF-A0A3Q7HYI4-F1
#
_cell.length_a   1.000
_cell.length_b   1.000
_cell.length_c   1.000
_cell.angle_alpha   90.00
_cell.angle_beta   90.00
_cell.angle_gamma   90.00
#
_symmetry.space_group_name_H-M   'P 1'
#
loop_
_entity.id
_entity.type
_entity.pdbx_description
1 polymer ?
#
loop_
_entity_poly.entity_id
_entity_poly.type
_entity_poly.pdbx_seq_one_letter_code
_entity_poly.pdbx_strand_id
1 'polypeptide(L)'
;MFPYKGDSFFSCKAEGEKKISKQVIESIDHVKKVLTLKEFEGDLVNKYDNLKITLHIETKGEIDLLCWTMEYERPNENVPELIKLLGFIVDMTKAIDDHHETWF
;
A
#
# COMPACT_ATOMS: atom_id res chain seq x y z
N MET A 1 6.30 15.77 17.26
CA MET A 1 6.86 15.74 15.90
C MET A 1 7.76 14.51 15.83
N PHE A 2 7.23 13.36 15.40
CA PHE A 2 7.98 12.11 15.38
C PHE A 2 8.68 11.95 14.02
N PRO A 3 10.01 11.75 13.97
CA PRO A 3 10.73 11.58 12.73
C PRO A 3 10.60 10.11 12.27
N TYR A 4 9.51 9.76 11.59
CA TYR A 4 9.35 8.44 10.99
C TYR A 4 10.11 8.36 9.65
N LYS A 5 11.45 8.33 9.73
CA LYS A 5 12.28 7.69 8.71
C LYS A 5 12.64 6.31 9.24
N GLY A 6 11.66 5.43 9.26
CA GLY A 6 11.84 4.03 9.65
C GLY A 6 11.58 3.16 8.44
N ASP A 7 12.56 2.35 8.05
CA ASP A 7 12.35 1.29 7.08
C ASP A 7 11.32 0.32 7.66
N SER A 8 10.22 0.09 6.92
CA SER A 8 9.13 -0.77 7.36
C SER A 8 9.23 -2.12 6.67
N PHE A 9 9.31 -3.19 7.47
CA PHE A 9 9.38 -4.56 6.98
C PHE A 9 8.00 -5.21 7.07
N PHE A 10 7.45 -5.62 5.93
CA PHE A 10 6.18 -6.35 5.87
C PHE A 10 6.38 -7.75 5.24
N SER A 11 5.86 -8.77 5.91
CA SER A 11 5.70 -10.10 5.30
C SER A 11 4.22 -10.41 5.18
N CYS A 12 3.73 -10.61 3.96
CA CYS A 12 2.33 -10.93 3.69
C CYS A 12 2.22 -12.31 3.03
N LYS A 13 1.06 -12.95 3.16
CA LYS A 13 0.74 -14.15 2.39
C LYS A 13 -0.24 -13.75 1.30
N ALA A 14 0.22 -13.69 0.05
CA ALA A 14 -0.59 -13.32 -1.11
C ALA A 14 -0.67 -14.52 -2.04
N GLU A 15 -1.87 -14.83 -2.55
CA GLU A 15 -2.12 -15.98 -3.43
C GLU A 15 -1.72 -17.34 -2.82
N GLY A 16 -1.74 -17.46 -1.49
CA GLY A 16 -1.36 -18.70 -0.79
C GLY A 16 0.14 -18.88 -0.59
N GLU A 17 0.97 -17.98 -1.12
CA GLU A 17 2.42 -17.99 -0.98
C GLU A 17 2.89 -16.85 -0.06
N LYS A 18 3.98 -17.09 0.68
CA LYS A 18 4.61 -16.05 1.48
C LYS A 18 5.38 -15.11 0.55
N LYS A 19 5.07 -13.82 0.62
CA LYS A 19 5.79 -12.75 -0.08
C LYS A 19 6.40 -11.79 0.94
N ILE A 20 7.56 -11.25 0.62
CA ILE A 20 8.33 -10.27 1.40
C ILE A 20 8.29 -8.95 0.63
N SER A 21 7.95 -7.87 1.33
CA SER A 21 7.98 -6.51 0.82
C SER A 21 8.59 -5.60 1.88
N LYS A 22 9.67 -4.92 1.54
CA LYS A 22 10.29 -3.89 2.38
C LYS A 22 10.02 -2.54 1.75
N GLN A 23 9.44 -1.67 2.56
CA GLN A 23 8.95 -0.38 2.12
C GLN A 23 9.55 0.71 2.97
N VAL A 24 9.85 1.83 2.32
CA VAL A 24 10.22 3.08 3.00
C VAL A 24 9.07 4.06 2.85
N ILE A 25 8.84 4.86 3.88
CA ILE A 25 7.94 6.00 3.80
C ILE A 25 8.60 7.04 2.89
N GLU A 26 8.05 7.24 1.70
CA GLU A 26 8.55 8.22 0.74
C GLU A 26 8.03 9.62 1.09
N SER A 27 6.74 9.73 1.44
CA SER A 27 6.14 11.00 1.89
C SER A 27 4.92 10.81 2.77
N ILE A 28 4.70 11.76 3.68
CA ILE A 28 3.48 11.90 4.49
C ILE A 28 3.01 13.35 4.40
N ASP A 29 1.74 13.53 4.03
CA ASP A 29 1.02 14.80 4.15
C ASP A 29 -0.14 14.61 5.12
N HIS A 30 0.02 15.10 6.34
CA HIS A 30 -1.01 15.00 7.38
C HIS A 30 -2.24 15.87 7.11
N VAL A 31 -2.08 16.97 6.38
CA VAL A 31 -3.19 17.90 6.10
C VAL A 31 -4.09 17.30 5.04
N LYS A 32 -3.49 16.72 3.99
CA LYS A 32 -4.22 16.04 2.92
C LYS A 32 -4.53 14.57 3.23
N LYS A 33 -4.07 14.06 4.38
CA LYS A 33 -4.16 12.63 4.76
C LYS A 33 -3.64 11.70 3.64
N VAL A 34 -2.43 11.98 3.14
CA VAL A 34 -1.76 11.19 2.11
C VAL A 34 -0.51 10.53 2.69
N LEU A 35 -0.35 9.24 2.41
CA LEU A 35 0.84 8.44 2.71
C LEU A 35 1.31 7.77 1.43
N THR A 36 2.58 7.93 1.08
CA THR A 36 3.22 7.21 -0.04
C THR A 36 4.35 6.34 0.49
N LEU A 37 4.29 5.07 0.11
CA LEU A 37 5.27 4.04 0.43
C LEU A 37 5.98 3.63 -0.87
N LYS A 38 7.30 3.52 -0.83
CA LYS A 38 8.09 2.99 -1.94
C LYS A 38 8.69 1.65 -1.55
N GLU A 39 8.53 0.66 -2.42
CA GLU A 39 9.20 -0.63 -2.23
C GLU A 39 10.66 -0.52 -2.68
N PHE A 40 11.58 -1.04 -1.87
CA PHE A 40 13.02 -1.00 -2.17
C PHE A 40 13.70 -2.36 -2.09
N GLU A 41 13.08 -3.36 -1.45
CA GLU A 41 13.53 -4.74 -1.45
C GLU A 41 12.33 -5.67 -1.31
N GLY A 42 12.31 -6.81 -2.01
CA GLY A 42 11.20 -7.76 -1.92
C GLY A 42 10.99 -8.56 -3.20
N ASP A 43 9.95 -9.38 -3.20
CA ASP A 43 9.60 -10.25 -4.33
C ASP A 43 9.15 -9.45 -5.58
N LEU A 44 8.66 -8.23 -5.41
CA LEU A 44 8.13 -7.40 -6.49
C LEU A 44 9.19 -6.47 -7.11
N VAL A 45 10.19 -6.05 -6.34
CA VAL A 45 11.27 -5.16 -6.82
C VAL A 45 12.11 -5.79 -7.94
N ASN A 46 12.17 -7.12 -8.00
CA ASN A 46 12.85 -7.82 -9.11
C ASN A 46 12.02 -7.90 -10.40
N LYS A 47 10.74 -7.54 -10.36
CA LYS A 47 9.78 -7.70 -11.48
C LYS A 47 9.23 -6.37 -11.98
N TYR A 48 9.15 -5.37 -11.11
CA TYR A 48 8.59 -4.06 -11.38
C TYR A 48 9.53 -2.99 -10.86
N ASP A 49 9.78 -1.97 -11.67
CA ASP A 49 10.59 -0.83 -11.28
C ASP A 49 9.71 0.26 -10.65
N ASN A 50 10.29 1.04 -9.73
CA ASN A 50 9.66 2.19 -9.09
C ASN A 50 8.27 1.91 -8.48
N LEU A 51 8.05 0.71 -7.93
CA LEU A 51 6.78 0.36 -7.27
C LEU A 51 6.51 1.25 -6.05
N LYS A 52 5.45 2.06 -6.15
CA LYS A 52 4.93 2.93 -5.11
C LYS A 52 3.47 2.65 -4.84
N ILE A 53 3.09 2.78 -3.58
CA ILE A 53 1.72 2.63 -3.12
C ILE A 53 1.35 3.89 -2.33
N THR A 54 0.31 4.57 -2.75
CA THR A 54 -0.21 5.79 -2.11
C THR A 54 -1.59 5.52 -1.53
N LEU A 55 -1.75 5.78 -0.23
CA LEU A 55 -3.04 5.89 0.44
C LEU A 55 -3.41 7.36 0.54
N HIS A 56 -4.58 7.71 0.03
CA HIS A 56 -5.20 9.02 0.22
C HIS A 56 -6.56 8.85 0.87
N ILE A 57 -6.82 9.61 1.94
CA ILE A 57 -8.10 9.59 2.65
C ILE A 57 -8.81 10.92 2.41
N GLU A 58 -9.95 10.86 1.73
CA GLU A 58 -10.78 12.03 1.45
C GLU A 58 -12.06 11.99 2.30
N THR A 59 -12.22 12.96 3.21
CA THR A 59 -13.42 13.08 4.05
C THR A 59 -14.48 13.92 3.32
N LYS A 60 -15.65 13.34 3.06
CA LYS A 60 -16.82 14.00 2.46
C LYS A 60 -18.00 13.92 3.41
N GLY A 61 -18.20 15.00 4.19
CA GLY A 61 -19.22 15.03 5.23
C GLY A 61 -18.85 14.06 6.35
N GLU A 62 -19.72 13.07 6.60
CA GLU A 62 -19.52 12.03 7.62
C GLU A 62 -18.87 10.75 7.06
N ILE A 63 -18.53 10.73 5.77
CA ILE A 63 -17.96 9.55 5.10
C ILE A 63 -16.49 9.80 4.78
N ASP A 64 -15.62 8.88 5.21
CA ASP A 64 -14.23 8.82 4.79
C ASP A 64 -14.07 7.87 3.59
N LEU A 65 -13.53 8.39 2.48
CA LEU A 65 -13.22 7.61 1.29
C LEU A 65 -11.72 7.31 1.24
N LEU A 66 -11.36 6.03 1.29
CA LEU A 66 -9.98 5.57 1.13
C LEU A 66 -9.69 5.28 -0.35
N CYS A 67 -8.64 5.88 -0.87
CA CYS A 67 -8.16 5.71 -2.24
C CYS A 67 -6.74 5.16 -2.23
N TRP A 68 -6.59 3.93 -2.71
CA TRP A 68 -5.29 3.30 -2.96
C TRP A 68 -4.88 3.50 -4.41
N THR A 69 -3.71 4.10 -4.63
CA THR A 69 -3.08 4.25 -5.93
C THR A 69 -1.79 3.43 -5.95
N MET A 70 -1.54 2.70 -7.03
CA MET A 70 -0.34 1.91 -7.22
C MET A 70 0.33 2.33 -8.51
N GLU A 71 1.57 2.79 -8.41
CA GLU A 71 2.38 3.30 -9.51
C GLU A 71 3.59 2.40 -9.69
N TYR A 72 3.85 1.94 -10.90
CA TYR A 72 4.96 1.05 -11.21
C TYR A 72 5.30 1.08 -12.69
N GLU A 73 6.53 0.71 -12.99
CA GLU A 73 7.02 0.51 -14.34
C GLU A 73 7.15 -0.99 -14.62
N ARG A 74 6.64 -1.41 -15.78
CA ARG A 74 6.82 -2.78 -16.27
C ARG A 74 8.03 -2.83 -17.18
N PRO A 75 8.87 -3.88 -17.08
CA PRO A 75 10.02 -4.02 -17.98
C PRO A 75 9.59 -4.32 -19.42
N ASN A 76 8.38 -4.85 -19.63
CA ASN A 76 7.73 -5.03 -20.93
C ASN A 76 6.24 -5.37 -20.77
N GLU A 77 5.49 -5.40 -21.87
CA GLU A 77 4.04 -5.64 -21.91
C GLU A 77 3.60 -7.05 -21.46
N ASN A 78 4.52 -8.04 -21.45
CA ASN A 78 4.18 -9.41 -21.05
C ASN A 78 4.12 -9.58 -19.52
N VAL A 79 4.64 -8.62 -18.76
CA VAL A 79 4.55 -8.66 -17.30
C VAL A 79 3.12 -8.29 -16.88
N PRO A 80 2.47 -9.12 -16.03
CA PRO A 80 1.07 -8.92 -15.68
C PRO A 80 0.88 -7.64 -14.87
N GLU A 81 -0.32 -7.08 -14.95
CA GLU A 81 -0.73 -5.98 -14.07
C GLU A 81 -0.86 -6.46 -12.61
N LEU A 82 -0.63 -5.55 -11.66
CA LEU A 82 -0.68 -5.86 -10.23
C LEU A 82 -2.10 -5.79 -9.64
N ILE A 83 -3.14 -5.96 -10.47
CA ILE A 83 -4.57 -5.83 -10.07
C ILE A 83 -4.91 -6.74 -8.88
N LYS A 84 -4.38 -7.97 -8.85
CA LYS A 84 -4.62 -8.89 -7.72
C LYS A 84 -4.01 -8.40 -6.41
N LEU A 85 -2.83 -7.78 -6.47
CA LEU A 85 -2.19 -7.18 -5.30
C LEU A 85 -3.01 -5.98 -4.80
N LEU A 86 -3.51 -5.14 -5.71
CA LEU A 86 -4.41 -4.05 -5.34
C LEU A 86 -5.69 -4.57 -4.67
N GLY A 87 -6.28 -5.65 -5.19
CA GLY A 87 -7.42 -6.32 -4.57
C GLY A 87 -7.11 -6.80 -3.14
N PHE A 88 -5.95 -7.43 -2.94
CA PHE A 88 -5.49 -7.84 -1.59
C PHE A 88 -5.37 -6.64 -0.64
N ILE A 89 -4.83 -5.50 -1.09
CA ILE A 89 -4.71 -4.28 -0.27
C ILE A 89 -6.09 -3.74 0.11
N VAL A 90 -7.03 -3.75 -0.83
CA VAL A 90 -8.43 -3.33 -0.58
C VAL A 90 -9.08 -4.25 0.45
N ASP A 91 -8.94 -5.56 0.32
CA ASP A 91 -9.54 -6.53 1.25
C ASP A 91 -8.91 -6.45 2.65
N MET A 92 -7.59 -6.23 2.72
CA MET A 92 -6.91 -5.92 3.98
C MET A 92 -7.46 -4.65 4.63
N THR A 93 -7.71 -3.60 3.84
CA THR A 93 -8.23 -2.32 4.35
C THR A 93 -9.64 -2.50 4.92
N LYS A 94 -10.52 -3.25 4.23
CA LYS A 94 -11.85 -3.59 4.73
C LYS A 94 -11.79 -4.38 6.04
N ALA A 95 -10.90 -5.36 6.14
CA ALA A 95 -10.74 -6.14 7.37
C ALA A 95 -10.26 -5.27 8.55
N ILE A 96 -9.45 -4.24 8.30
CA ILE A 96 -9.05 -3.26 9.32
C ILE A 96 -10.24 -2.38 9.72
N ASP A 97 -11.04 -1.94 8.75
CA ASP A 97 -12.24 -1.13 8.96
C ASP A 97 -13.29 -1.87 9.79
N ASP A 98 -13.63 -3.10 9.40
CA ASP A 98 -14.54 -4.01 10.15
C ASP A 98 -14.04 -4.24 11.59
N HIS A 99 -12.72 -4.34 11.78
CA HIS A 99 -12.13 -4.45 13.11
C HIS A 99 -12.26 -3.14 13.90
N HIS A 100 -12.11 -1.99 13.25
CA HIS A 100 -12.23 -0.70 13.91
C HIS A 100 -13.69 -0.40 14.35
N GLU A 101 -14.68 -0.88 13.60
CA GLU A 101 -16.10 -0.79 13.97
C GLU A 101 -16.52 -1.69 15.14
N THR A 102 -15.76 -2.76 15.43
CA THR A 102 -16.13 -3.75 16.48
C THR A 102 -15.68 -3.40 17.90
N TRP A 103 -15.00 -2.26 18.11
CA TRP A 103 -14.53 -1.82 19.43
C TRP A 103 -15.21 -0.54 19.97
N PHE A 104 -16.37 -0.16 19.42
CA PHE A 104 -17.20 0.95 19.91
C PHE A 104 -18.62 0.51 20.26
#